data_AF-A0A2G8SF82-F1
#
_entry.id   AF-A0A2G8SF82-F1
#
_cell.length_a   1.000
_cell.length_b   1.000
_cell.length_c   1.000
_cell.angle_alpha   90.00
_cell.angle_beta   90.00
_cell.angle_gamma   90.00
#
_symmetry.space_group_name_H-M   'P 1'
#
loop_
_entity.id
_entity.type
_entity.pdbx_description
1 polymer ?
#
loop_
_entity_poly.entity_id
_entity_poly.type
_entity_poly.pdbx_seq_one_letter_code
_entity_poly.pdbx_strand_id
1 'polypeptide(L)'
;MVSVSEAVEAAQSVEESIIQLATVGDREIIKLRHLYHLPARTEKWAAELGLRLSMYNKDYRRNIKVELMAAELRLQWLYVRHTAEPDALQPLFKTLQDAASAHPTNRPQTRAFLQRSTSRLESGAASLRETDAVIHARFSEWKDYFKVVCVEDQLRQCLLALHDSKVHRVSFYEQALPLMNRLVEFRDERERLSIALTTMAYLDATTWTVGGEDDIPLHELTSRITTYEGFRVKIQKVNDDQVAVIAAIEELVEAAKITPRTLPGHDGKPLSVGMLVKVFNEYECLCALSARALEAAEDEVLPALRSAVEEIRLV
;
A
#
# COMPACT_ATOMS: atom_id res chain seq x y z
N MET A 1 -52.01 12.54 -30.83
CA MET A 1 -51.81 11.56 -31.91
C MET A 1 -50.35 11.71 -32.32
N VAL A 2 -49.66 10.61 -32.55
CA VAL A 2 -48.28 10.57 -33.04
C VAL A 2 -48.30 9.60 -34.21
N SER A 3 -47.62 9.92 -35.31
CA SER A 3 -47.63 9.00 -36.45
C SER A 3 -46.98 7.66 -36.09
N VAL A 4 -47.39 6.58 -36.75
CA VAL A 4 -46.77 5.26 -36.56
C VAL A 4 -45.25 5.29 -36.77
N SER A 5 -44.78 6.04 -37.77
CA SER A 5 -43.33 6.19 -38.05
C SER A 5 -42.59 6.82 -36.86
N GLU A 6 -43.10 7.94 -36.34
CA GLU A 6 -42.50 8.63 -35.20
C GLU A 6 -42.50 7.76 -33.93
N ALA A 7 -43.57 6.99 -33.70
CA ALA A 7 -43.66 6.09 -32.56
C ALA A 7 -42.65 4.92 -32.63
N VAL A 8 -42.49 4.32 -33.81
CA VAL A 8 -41.51 3.26 -34.04
C VAL A 8 -40.08 3.79 -33.89
N GLU A 9 -39.77 4.94 -34.46
CA GLU A 9 -38.46 5.60 -34.31
C GLU A 9 -38.15 5.91 -32.84
N ALA A 10 -39.13 6.43 -32.10
CA ALA A 10 -38.97 6.72 -30.68
C ALA A 10 -38.69 5.44 -29.86
N ALA A 11 -39.43 4.35 -30.12
CA ALA A 11 -39.23 3.08 -29.44
C ALA A 11 -37.85 2.46 -29.76
N GLN A 12 -37.44 2.48 -31.04
CA GLN A 12 -36.12 1.99 -31.48
C GLN A 12 -34.99 2.80 -30.84
N SER A 13 -35.10 4.13 -30.81
CA SER A 13 -34.10 4.98 -30.17
C SER A 13 -33.91 4.66 -28.68
N VAL A 14 -35.02 4.44 -27.96
CA VAL A 14 -34.96 4.03 -26.55
C VAL A 14 -34.37 2.64 -26.40
N GLU A 15 -34.80 1.66 -27.22
CA GLU A 15 -34.23 0.31 -27.24
C GLU A 15 -32.71 0.34 -27.44
N GLU A 16 -32.23 1.01 -28.48
CA GLU A 16 -30.80 1.12 -28.80
C GLU A 16 -30.01 1.70 -27.63
N SER A 17 -30.53 2.75 -26.98
CA SER A 17 -29.88 3.35 -25.82
C SER A 17 -29.74 2.38 -24.64
N ILE A 18 -30.75 1.51 -24.43
CA ILE A 18 -30.75 0.51 -23.36
C ILE A 18 -29.82 -0.66 -23.71
N ILE A 19 -29.78 -1.08 -24.98
CA ILE A 19 -28.83 -2.10 -25.46
C ILE A 19 -27.40 -1.59 -25.27
N GLN A 20 -27.11 -0.35 -25.64
CA GLN A 20 -25.80 0.26 -25.43
C GLN A 20 -25.41 0.23 -23.94
N LEU A 21 -26.36 0.51 -23.04
CA LEU A 21 -26.11 0.43 -21.60
C LEU A 21 -25.76 -1.00 -21.14
N ALA A 22 -26.44 -2.02 -21.67
CA ALA A 22 -26.10 -3.42 -21.37
C ALA A 22 -24.67 -3.77 -21.83
N THR A 23 -24.24 -3.27 -23.01
CA THR A 23 -22.89 -3.54 -23.52
C THR A 23 -21.77 -2.97 -22.65
N VAL A 24 -22.03 -1.91 -21.86
CA VAL A 24 -21.05 -1.35 -20.93
C VAL A 24 -20.67 -2.40 -19.88
N GLY A 25 -21.65 -3.08 -19.29
CA GLY A 25 -21.40 -4.14 -18.30
C GLY A 25 -20.58 -5.29 -18.88
N ASP A 26 -20.87 -5.69 -20.12
CA ASP A 26 -20.14 -6.79 -20.77
C ASP A 26 -18.69 -6.40 -21.12
N ARG A 27 -18.44 -5.14 -21.47
CA ARG A 27 -17.07 -4.62 -21.68
C ARG A 27 -16.23 -4.72 -20.41
N GLU A 28 -16.80 -4.43 -19.23
CA GLU A 28 -16.07 -4.56 -17.97
C GLU A 28 -15.71 -6.03 -17.65
N ILE A 29 -16.62 -6.97 -17.91
CA ILE A 29 -16.31 -8.41 -17.80
C ILE A 29 -15.18 -8.80 -18.77
N ILE A 30 -15.21 -8.32 -20.01
CA ILE A 30 -14.17 -8.58 -21.00
C ILE A 30 -12.82 -8.02 -20.55
N LYS A 31 -12.79 -6.79 -20.04
CA LYS A 31 -11.57 -6.17 -19.46
C LYS A 31 -11.01 -7.02 -18.33
N LEU A 32 -11.86 -7.43 -17.38
CA LEU A 32 -11.48 -8.28 -16.26
C LEU A 32 -10.92 -9.63 -16.75
N ARG A 33 -11.57 -10.25 -17.74
CA ARG A 33 -11.10 -11.48 -18.38
C ARG A 33 -9.70 -11.31 -18.98
N HIS A 34 -9.43 -10.21 -19.67
CA HIS A 34 -8.12 -9.92 -20.23
C HIS A 34 -7.07 -9.65 -19.14
N LEU A 35 -7.41 -8.82 -18.16
CA LEU A 35 -6.51 -8.45 -17.06
C LEU A 35 -5.99 -9.68 -16.31
N TYR A 36 -6.89 -10.61 -15.98
CA TYR A 36 -6.55 -11.82 -15.23
C TYR A 36 -6.37 -13.07 -16.11
N HIS A 37 -6.33 -12.91 -17.42
CA HIS A 37 -6.15 -13.99 -18.40
C HIS A 37 -7.15 -15.15 -18.19
N LEU A 38 -8.40 -14.82 -17.85
CA LEU A 38 -9.42 -15.82 -17.60
C LEU A 38 -9.83 -16.51 -18.92
N PRO A 39 -10.13 -17.82 -18.91
CA PRO A 39 -10.51 -18.56 -20.10
C PRO A 39 -11.86 -18.09 -20.65
N ALA A 40 -12.18 -18.46 -21.90
CA ALA A 40 -13.48 -18.14 -22.50
C ALA A 40 -14.66 -18.82 -21.76
N ARG A 41 -14.43 -20.01 -21.18
CA ARG A 41 -15.43 -20.77 -20.42
C ARG A 41 -15.55 -20.25 -18.99
N THR A 42 -16.74 -19.80 -18.61
CA THR A 42 -17.02 -19.17 -17.31
C THR A 42 -16.85 -20.14 -16.15
N GLU A 43 -17.14 -21.43 -16.34
CA GLU A 43 -17.00 -22.46 -15.29
C GLU A 43 -15.55 -22.58 -14.77
N LYS A 44 -14.56 -22.12 -15.54
CA LYS A 44 -13.14 -22.19 -15.19
C LYS A 44 -12.60 -20.90 -14.57
N TRP A 45 -13.38 -19.82 -14.50
CA TRP A 45 -12.88 -18.51 -14.06
C TRP A 45 -12.37 -18.54 -12.62
N ALA A 46 -13.13 -19.10 -11.69
CA ALA A 46 -12.72 -19.19 -10.29
C ALA A 46 -11.44 -20.02 -10.11
N ALA A 47 -11.31 -21.12 -10.85
CA ALA A 47 -10.14 -22.00 -10.79
C ALA A 47 -8.87 -21.34 -11.34
N GLU A 48 -9.01 -20.51 -12.38
CA GLU A 48 -7.92 -19.73 -12.96
C GLU A 48 -7.54 -18.54 -12.06
N LEU A 49 -8.52 -17.75 -11.58
CA LEU A 49 -8.23 -16.66 -10.65
C LEU A 49 -7.56 -17.19 -9.38
N GLY A 50 -8.08 -18.27 -8.79
CA GLY A 50 -7.47 -18.89 -7.60
C GLY A 50 -6.02 -19.35 -7.84
N LEU A 51 -5.70 -19.82 -9.05
CA LEU A 51 -4.32 -20.13 -9.44
C LEU A 51 -3.45 -18.87 -9.48
N ARG A 52 -3.93 -17.79 -10.10
CA ARG A 52 -3.21 -16.51 -10.19
C ARG A 52 -2.96 -15.88 -8.83
N LEU A 53 -3.96 -15.86 -7.96
CA LEU A 53 -3.83 -15.39 -6.56
C LEU A 53 -2.78 -16.19 -5.79
N SER A 54 -2.76 -17.52 -5.97
CA SER A 54 -1.74 -18.38 -5.37
C SER A 54 -0.33 -18.09 -5.91
N MET A 55 -0.20 -17.74 -7.19
CA MET A 55 1.08 -17.30 -7.77
C MET A 55 1.53 -15.95 -7.18
N TYR A 56 0.64 -14.95 -7.12
CA TYR A 56 0.96 -13.66 -6.50
C TYR A 56 1.40 -13.81 -5.04
N ASN A 57 0.69 -14.63 -4.26
CA ASN A 57 1.09 -14.94 -2.88
C ASN A 57 2.46 -15.62 -2.81
N LYS A 58 2.74 -16.57 -3.71
CA LYS A 58 4.03 -17.27 -3.78
C LYS A 58 5.16 -16.31 -4.12
N ASP A 59 4.97 -15.44 -5.11
CA ASP A 59 5.97 -14.48 -5.55
C ASP A 59 6.25 -13.44 -4.46
N TYR A 60 5.22 -12.92 -3.79
CA TYR A 60 5.36 -12.02 -2.65
C TYR A 60 6.18 -12.65 -1.52
N ARG A 61 5.83 -13.86 -1.08
CA ARG A 61 6.58 -14.58 -0.03
C ARG A 61 8.01 -14.90 -0.44
N ARG A 62 8.23 -15.25 -1.71
CA ARG A 62 9.59 -15.44 -2.25
C ARG A 62 10.40 -14.16 -2.17
N ASN A 63 9.84 -13.02 -2.55
CA ASN A 63 10.52 -11.73 -2.50
C ASN A 63 10.90 -11.38 -1.06
N ILE A 64 9.98 -11.51 -0.10
CA ILE A 64 10.29 -11.28 1.33
C ILE A 64 11.44 -12.17 1.79
N LYS A 65 11.40 -13.46 1.48
CA LYS A 65 12.47 -14.39 1.85
C LYS A 65 13.83 -13.92 1.29
N VAL A 66 13.87 -13.53 0.02
CA VAL A 66 15.10 -13.05 -0.63
C VAL A 66 15.60 -11.77 0.05
N GLU A 67 14.72 -10.79 0.30
CA GLU A 67 15.08 -9.53 0.97
C GLU A 67 15.61 -9.75 2.38
N LEU A 68 14.97 -10.63 3.17
CA LEU A 68 15.43 -10.92 4.54
C LEU A 68 16.78 -11.62 4.58
N MET A 69 17.01 -12.60 3.70
CA MET A 69 18.32 -13.26 3.58
C MET A 69 19.40 -12.29 3.08
N ALA A 70 19.05 -11.39 2.16
CA ALA A 70 19.97 -10.36 1.70
C ALA A 70 20.31 -9.36 2.82
N ALA A 71 19.31 -8.95 3.62
CA ALA A 71 19.51 -8.07 4.76
C ALA A 71 20.40 -8.72 5.83
N GLU A 72 20.16 -9.99 6.18
CA GLU A 72 21.01 -10.76 7.09
C GLU A 72 22.48 -10.74 6.64
N LEU A 73 22.74 -11.15 5.40
CA LEU A 73 24.10 -11.19 4.86
C LEU A 73 24.76 -9.82 4.95
N ARG A 74 24.08 -8.76 4.47
CA ARG A 74 24.65 -7.40 4.47
C ARG A 74 24.93 -6.90 5.89
N LEU A 75 24.04 -7.18 6.85
CA LEU A 75 24.27 -6.80 8.25
C LEU A 75 25.45 -7.57 8.84
N GLN A 76 25.55 -8.88 8.62
CA GLN A 76 26.72 -9.67 9.05
C GLN A 76 28.04 -9.10 8.50
N TRP A 77 28.07 -8.72 7.21
CA TRP A 77 29.25 -8.09 6.60
C TRP A 77 29.64 -6.77 7.27
N LEU A 78 28.67 -5.95 7.68
CA LEU A 78 28.92 -4.68 8.36
C LEU A 78 29.40 -4.87 9.80
N TYR A 79 28.83 -5.82 10.54
CA TYR A 79 29.24 -6.11 11.92
C TYR A 79 30.65 -6.70 12.03
N VAL A 80 31.08 -7.53 11.06
CA VAL A 80 32.44 -8.07 11.02
C VAL A 80 33.49 -6.99 10.73
N ARG A 81 33.10 -5.83 10.17
CA ARG A 81 34.01 -4.73 9.79
C ARG A 81 34.14 -3.61 10.84
N HIS A 82 33.26 -3.51 11.83
CA HIS A 82 33.23 -2.38 12.75
C HIS A 82 33.13 -2.81 14.21
N THR A 83 34.27 -3.24 14.78
CA THR A 83 34.51 -3.21 16.23
C THR A 83 35.57 -2.16 16.53
N ALA A 84 35.15 -0.90 16.68
CA ALA A 84 35.96 0.17 17.26
C ALA A 84 35.07 0.96 18.23
N GLU A 85 35.45 0.95 19.51
CA GLU A 85 34.74 1.59 20.62
C GLU A 85 34.74 3.12 20.49
N PRO A 86 33.64 3.81 20.83
CA PRO A 86 33.69 5.23 21.14
C PRO A 86 33.18 5.48 22.57
N ASP A 87 34.09 5.66 23.52
CA ASP A 87 33.74 6.18 24.86
C ASP A 87 34.78 7.17 25.41
N ALA A 88 35.28 8.06 24.54
CA ALA A 88 36.33 9.03 24.87
C ALA A 88 35.82 10.42 25.34
N LEU A 89 34.52 10.72 25.19
CA LEU A 89 33.98 12.08 25.37
C LEU A 89 33.56 12.39 26.81
N GLN A 90 33.11 11.39 27.57
CA GLN A 90 32.58 11.57 28.92
C GLN A 90 33.61 12.11 29.95
N PRO A 91 34.88 11.69 29.94
CA PRO A 91 35.91 12.22 30.84
C PRO A 91 36.24 13.71 30.58
N LEU A 92 36.14 14.15 29.33
CA LEU A 92 36.52 15.51 28.91
C LEU A 92 35.49 16.55 29.35
N PHE A 93 34.19 16.22 29.31
CA PHE A 93 33.12 17.11 29.79
C PHE A 93 33.23 17.40 31.29
N LYS A 94 33.56 16.39 32.09
CA LYS A 94 33.76 16.55 33.55
C LYS A 94 34.91 17.52 33.86
N THR A 95 36.02 17.39 33.13
CA THR A 95 37.22 18.22 33.31
C THR A 95 36.96 19.71 33.06
N LEU A 96 36.08 20.05 32.11
CA LEU A 96 35.72 21.44 31.84
C LEU A 96 34.76 22.04 32.86
N GLN A 97 33.83 21.24 33.36
CA GLN A 97 32.90 21.67 34.40
C GLN A 97 33.65 21.98 35.70
N ASP A 98 34.67 21.18 36.01
CA ASP A 98 35.58 21.36 37.13
C ASP A 98 36.49 22.60 36.93
N ALA A 99 36.99 22.85 35.71
CA ALA A 99 37.83 24.02 35.41
C ALA A 99 37.05 25.35 35.42
N ALA A 100 35.81 25.36 34.94
CA ALA A 100 34.95 26.53 34.91
C ALA A 100 34.47 26.96 36.32
N SER A 101 34.41 26.02 37.26
CA SER A 101 34.04 26.28 38.65
C SER A 101 35.25 26.67 39.53
N ALA A 102 36.48 26.43 39.09
CA ALA A 102 37.71 26.67 39.85
C ALA A 102 38.35 28.07 39.64
N HIS A 103 38.05 28.80 38.56
CA HIS A 103 38.79 30.04 38.23
C HIS A 103 37.88 31.27 37.98
N PRO A 104 37.81 32.23 38.93
CA PRO A 104 37.24 33.54 38.68
C PRO A 104 38.33 34.50 38.14
N THR A 105 38.67 34.42 36.85
CA THR A 105 39.69 35.31 36.26
C THR A 105 39.11 36.68 35.88
N ASN A 106 39.62 37.74 36.51
CA ASN A 106 39.18 39.15 36.40
C ASN A 106 39.55 39.89 35.09
N ARG A 107 39.88 39.19 33.98
CA ARG A 107 40.23 39.85 32.71
C ARG A 107 39.03 39.92 31.75
N PRO A 108 38.61 41.11 31.26
CA PRO A 108 37.42 41.26 30.41
C PRO A 108 37.48 40.48 29.09
N GLN A 109 38.67 40.37 28.49
CA GLN A 109 38.89 39.68 27.21
C GLN A 109 38.74 38.16 27.35
N THR A 110 39.34 37.56 28.39
CA THR A 110 39.19 36.14 28.73
C THR A 110 37.73 35.81 29.06
N ARG A 111 37.02 36.70 29.75
CA ARG A 111 35.58 36.53 30.04
C ARG A 111 34.73 36.53 28.77
N ALA A 112 35.00 37.45 27.83
CA ALA A 112 34.27 37.52 26.57
C ALA A 112 34.57 36.32 25.64
N PHE A 113 35.82 35.83 25.64
CA PHE A 113 36.19 34.62 24.91
C PHE A 113 35.51 33.38 25.52
N LEU A 114 35.66 33.15 26.83
CA LEU A 114 35.02 32.03 27.52
C LEU A 114 33.50 32.05 27.33
N GLN A 115 32.85 33.22 27.42
CA GLN A 115 31.40 33.31 27.20
C GLN A 115 30.98 32.93 25.77
N ARG A 116 31.77 33.30 24.75
CA ARG A 116 31.51 32.90 23.35
C ARG A 116 31.78 31.41 23.13
N SER A 117 32.86 30.88 23.71
CA SER A 117 33.21 29.46 23.62
C SER A 117 32.18 28.59 24.36
N THR A 118 31.72 29.01 25.54
CA THR A 118 30.62 28.37 26.26
C THR A 118 29.32 28.39 25.45
N SER A 119 28.93 29.52 24.87
CA SER A 119 27.71 29.59 24.04
C SER A 119 27.78 28.69 22.80
N ARG A 120 28.95 28.58 22.14
CA ARG A 120 29.17 27.65 21.02
C ARG A 120 29.10 26.20 21.47
N LEU A 121 29.73 25.85 22.60
CA LEU A 121 29.69 24.52 23.18
C LEU A 121 28.28 24.12 23.60
N GLU A 122 27.52 25.05 24.19
CA GLU A 122 26.12 24.83 24.58
C GLU A 122 25.23 24.57 23.35
N SER A 123 25.41 25.35 22.28
CA SER A 123 24.69 25.15 21.01
C SER A 123 25.05 23.82 20.35
N GLY A 124 26.35 23.49 20.27
CA GLY A 124 26.80 22.21 19.71
C GLY A 124 26.31 21.01 20.53
N ALA A 125 26.40 21.09 21.86
CA ALA A 125 25.89 20.06 22.77
C ALA A 125 24.37 19.95 22.74
N ALA A 126 23.63 21.03 22.47
CA ALA A 126 22.18 20.96 22.27
C ALA A 126 21.83 20.24 20.96
N SER A 127 22.51 20.57 19.86
CA SER A 127 22.34 19.91 18.56
C SER A 127 22.65 18.41 18.60
N LEU A 128 23.76 18.04 19.26
CA LEU A 128 24.12 16.62 19.46
C LEU A 128 23.09 15.87 20.31
N ARG A 129 22.55 16.48 21.36
CA ARG A 129 21.48 15.88 22.17
C ARG A 129 20.18 15.67 21.39
N GLU A 130 19.82 16.61 20.51
CA GLU A 130 18.67 16.45 19.62
C GLU A 130 18.89 15.30 18.64
N THR A 131 20.07 15.23 18.03
CA THR A 131 20.44 14.15 17.10
C THR A 131 20.47 12.79 17.80
N ASP A 132 21.04 12.71 19.00
CA ASP A 132 21.05 11.52 19.85
C ASP A 132 19.63 11.05 20.20
N ALA A 133 18.73 11.97 20.57
CA ALA A 133 17.34 11.65 20.82
C ALA A 133 16.63 11.07 19.57
N VAL A 134 16.92 11.61 18.38
CA VAL A 134 16.39 11.08 17.11
C VAL A 134 16.93 9.67 16.82
N ILE A 135 18.23 9.45 17.02
CA ILE A 135 18.86 8.13 16.84
C ILE A 135 18.23 7.12 17.81
N HIS A 136 18.10 7.46 19.08
CA HIS A 136 17.49 6.60 20.09
C HIS A 136 16.01 6.30 19.82
N ALA A 137 15.24 7.29 19.36
CA ALA A 137 13.85 7.10 19.00
C ALA A 137 13.71 6.12 17.83
N ARG A 138 14.47 6.34 16.75
CA ARG A 138 14.49 5.44 15.57
C ARG A 138 14.98 4.04 15.94
N PHE A 139 16.08 3.93 16.69
CA PHE A 139 16.55 2.63 17.15
C PHE A 139 15.48 1.91 17.98
N SER A 140 14.79 2.61 18.87
CA SER A 140 13.74 2.03 19.70
C SER A 140 12.56 1.49 18.90
N GLU A 141 12.19 2.17 17.81
CA GLU A 141 11.15 1.72 16.87
C GLU A 141 11.59 0.47 16.09
N TRP A 142 12.85 0.42 15.66
CA TRP A 142 13.35 -0.62 14.75
C TRP A 142 14.05 -1.80 15.43
N LYS A 143 14.33 -1.71 16.74
CA LYS A 143 15.12 -2.70 17.50
C LYS A 143 14.63 -4.13 17.32
N ASP A 144 13.31 -4.35 17.29
CA ASP A 144 12.75 -5.70 17.21
C ASP A 144 12.86 -6.27 15.79
N TYR A 145 12.84 -5.41 14.77
CA TYR A 145 13.13 -5.79 13.38
C TYR A 145 14.60 -6.15 13.20
N PHE A 146 15.52 -5.35 13.77
CA PHE A 146 16.95 -5.67 13.77
C PHE A 146 17.24 -7.00 14.44
N LYS A 147 16.64 -7.26 15.62
CA LYS A 147 16.80 -8.55 16.33
C LYS A 147 16.38 -9.75 15.49
N VAL A 148 15.26 -9.65 14.78
CA VAL A 148 14.78 -10.75 13.93
C VAL A 148 15.78 -11.09 12.82
N VAL A 149 16.42 -10.07 12.23
CA VAL A 149 17.32 -10.28 11.08
C VAL A 149 18.75 -10.62 11.52
N CYS A 150 19.22 -10.05 12.63
CA CYS A 150 20.60 -10.25 13.11
C CYS A 150 20.78 -11.54 13.93
N VAL A 151 19.71 -12.12 14.48
CA VAL A 151 19.77 -13.36 15.27
C VAL A 151 19.32 -14.54 14.40
N GLU A 152 20.25 -15.45 14.06
CA GLU A 152 20.03 -16.56 13.12
C GLU A 152 18.78 -17.39 13.46
N ASP A 153 18.61 -17.77 14.73
CA ASP A 153 17.45 -18.55 15.18
C ASP A 153 16.12 -17.80 14.98
N GLN A 154 16.12 -16.48 15.19
CA GLN A 154 14.91 -15.65 15.04
C GLN A 154 14.57 -15.45 13.56
N LEU A 155 15.58 -15.24 12.72
CA LEU A 155 15.39 -15.18 11.28
C LEU A 155 14.85 -16.51 10.75
N ARG A 156 15.41 -17.63 11.21
CA ARG A 156 14.94 -18.97 10.84
C ARG A 156 13.48 -19.18 11.23
N GLN A 157 13.08 -18.80 12.44
CA GLN A 157 11.68 -18.87 12.88
C GLN A 157 10.77 -17.99 12.04
N CYS A 158 11.19 -16.78 11.72
CA CYS A 158 10.46 -15.85 10.84
C CYS A 158 10.28 -16.43 9.43
N LEU A 159 11.32 -17.04 8.86
CA LEU A 159 11.27 -17.70 7.55
C LEU A 159 10.38 -18.96 7.55
N LEU A 160 10.35 -19.71 8.64
CA LEU A 160 9.41 -20.83 8.82
C LEU A 160 7.97 -20.33 8.88
N ALA A 161 7.70 -19.29 9.68
CA ALA A 161 6.37 -18.67 9.74
C ALA A 161 5.92 -18.13 8.37
N LEU A 162 6.83 -17.53 7.60
CA LEU A 162 6.57 -17.10 6.22
C LEU A 162 6.28 -18.28 5.28
N HIS A 163 6.95 -19.42 5.48
CA HIS A 163 6.65 -20.63 4.72
C HIS A 163 5.24 -21.14 5.03
N ASP A 164 4.90 -21.19 6.32
CA ASP A 164 3.65 -21.75 6.83
C ASP A 164 2.44 -20.83 6.60
N SER A 165 2.66 -19.52 6.43
CA SER A 165 1.65 -18.55 6.01
C SER A 165 1.24 -18.68 4.53
N LYS A 166 1.54 -19.82 3.90
CA LYS A 166 1.15 -20.11 2.53
C LYS A 166 -0.36 -20.20 2.43
N VAL A 167 -0.97 -19.32 1.64
CA VAL A 167 -2.38 -19.48 1.28
C VAL A 167 -2.46 -20.51 0.16
N HIS A 168 -3.24 -21.56 0.39
CA HIS A 168 -3.41 -22.63 -0.57
C HIS A 168 -4.30 -22.19 -1.74
N ARG A 169 -4.04 -22.74 -2.93
CA ARG A 169 -4.85 -22.51 -4.13
C ARG A 169 -6.34 -22.76 -3.89
N VAL A 170 -6.68 -23.80 -3.11
CA VAL A 170 -8.05 -24.15 -2.77
C VAL A 170 -8.74 -23.01 -2.01
N SER A 171 -8.07 -22.42 -1.02
CA SER A 171 -8.63 -21.30 -0.25
C SER A 171 -8.89 -20.06 -1.10
N PHE A 172 -8.02 -19.78 -2.09
CA PHE A 172 -8.28 -18.69 -3.04
C PHE A 172 -9.39 -19.02 -4.03
N TYR A 173 -9.50 -20.28 -4.46
CA TYR A 173 -10.61 -20.74 -5.29
C TYR A 173 -11.95 -20.55 -4.57
N GLU A 174 -12.05 -20.97 -3.31
CA GLU A 174 -13.26 -20.85 -2.49
C GLU A 174 -13.69 -19.38 -2.32
N GLN A 175 -12.74 -18.45 -2.19
CA GLN A 175 -13.01 -17.01 -2.14
C GLN A 175 -13.42 -16.44 -3.50
N ALA A 176 -12.77 -16.86 -4.58
CA ALA A 176 -13.04 -16.37 -5.93
C ALA A 176 -14.37 -16.90 -6.50
N LEU A 177 -14.78 -18.12 -6.12
CA LEU A 177 -15.95 -18.80 -6.67
C LEU A 177 -17.27 -17.99 -6.58
N PRO A 178 -17.69 -17.49 -5.40
CA PRO A 178 -18.94 -16.73 -5.32
C PRO A 178 -18.90 -15.45 -6.15
N LEU A 179 -17.76 -14.75 -6.21
CA LEU A 179 -17.61 -13.53 -7.00
C LEU A 179 -17.71 -13.82 -8.50
N MET A 180 -17.06 -14.89 -8.97
CA MET A 180 -17.12 -15.29 -10.38
C MET A 180 -18.50 -15.76 -10.80
N ASN A 181 -19.18 -16.56 -9.96
CA ASN A 181 -20.55 -16.97 -10.23
C ASN A 181 -21.48 -15.75 -10.34
N ARG A 182 -21.30 -14.75 -9.47
CA ARG A 182 -22.11 -13.55 -9.51
C ARG A 182 -21.91 -12.72 -10.78
N LEU A 183 -20.70 -12.65 -11.32
CA LEU A 183 -20.44 -12.01 -12.62
C LEU A 183 -21.15 -12.74 -13.78
N VAL A 184 -21.21 -14.07 -13.73
CA VAL A 184 -21.94 -14.87 -14.72
C VAL A 184 -23.43 -14.58 -14.63
N GLU A 185 -23.99 -14.59 -13.42
CA GLU A 185 -25.40 -14.25 -13.20
C GLU A 185 -25.75 -12.85 -13.72
N PHE A 186 -24.89 -11.86 -13.52
CA PHE A 186 -25.12 -10.51 -14.06
C PHE A 186 -25.10 -10.46 -15.58
N ARG A 187 -24.20 -11.21 -16.23
CA ARG A 187 -24.17 -11.33 -17.68
C ARG A 187 -25.45 -11.97 -18.21
N ASP A 188 -25.84 -13.11 -17.65
CA ASP A 188 -27.01 -13.86 -18.09
C ASP A 188 -28.30 -13.06 -17.87
N GLU A 189 -28.38 -12.32 -16.75
CA GLU A 189 -29.50 -11.42 -16.46
C GLU A 189 -29.59 -10.26 -17.46
N ARG A 190 -28.45 -9.63 -17.81
CA ARG A 190 -28.44 -8.61 -18.87
C ARG A 190 -28.88 -9.16 -20.21
N GLU A 191 -28.34 -10.30 -20.62
CA GLU A 191 -28.72 -10.96 -21.87
C GLU A 191 -30.23 -11.24 -21.90
N ARG A 192 -30.78 -11.78 -20.81
CA ARG A 192 -32.21 -12.02 -20.66
C ARG A 192 -33.03 -10.72 -20.76
N LEU A 193 -32.59 -9.64 -20.11
CA LEU A 193 -33.26 -8.33 -20.17
C LEU A 193 -33.20 -7.73 -21.58
N SER A 194 -32.06 -7.83 -22.27
CA SER A 194 -31.88 -7.36 -23.65
C SER A 194 -32.75 -8.14 -24.64
N ILE A 195 -32.80 -9.47 -24.55
CA ILE A 195 -33.68 -10.28 -25.40
C ILE A 195 -35.15 -9.94 -25.18
N ALA A 196 -35.57 -9.79 -23.91
CA ALA A 196 -36.94 -9.41 -23.59
C ALA A 196 -37.30 -8.02 -24.11
N LEU A 197 -36.37 -7.05 -23.99
CA LEU A 197 -36.51 -5.71 -24.54
C LEU A 197 -36.69 -5.73 -26.06
N THR A 198 -35.79 -6.38 -26.80
CA THR A 198 -35.85 -6.46 -28.26
C THR A 198 -37.09 -7.20 -28.76
N THR A 199 -37.50 -8.25 -28.05
CA THR A 199 -38.75 -8.95 -28.37
C THR A 199 -39.96 -8.03 -28.20
N MET A 200 -39.99 -7.23 -27.12
CA MET A 200 -41.06 -6.26 -26.88
C MET A 200 -41.09 -5.16 -27.94
N ALA A 201 -39.93 -4.59 -28.27
CA ALA A 201 -39.80 -3.56 -29.31
C ALA A 201 -40.27 -4.06 -30.69
N TYR A 202 -39.89 -5.28 -31.05
CA TYR A 202 -40.36 -5.91 -32.29
C TYR A 202 -41.88 -6.11 -32.31
N LEU A 203 -42.47 -6.59 -31.22
CA LEU A 203 -43.91 -6.80 -31.10
C LEU A 203 -44.70 -5.49 -31.15
N ASP A 204 -44.22 -4.45 -30.45
CA ASP A 204 -44.86 -3.14 -30.46
C ASP A 204 -44.80 -2.53 -31.87
N ALA A 205 -43.63 -2.56 -32.54
CA ALA A 205 -43.48 -2.07 -33.90
C ALA A 205 -44.36 -2.83 -34.91
N THR A 206 -44.46 -4.15 -34.78
CA THR A 206 -45.35 -4.97 -35.62
C THR A 206 -46.82 -4.64 -35.38
N THR A 207 -47.22 -4.47 -34.11
CA THR A 207 -48.60 -4.16 -33.75
C THR A 207 -49.04 -2.81 -34.31
N TRP A 208 -48.18 -1.80 -34.15
CA TRP A 208 -48.44 -0.45 -34.64
C TRP A 208 -48.48 -0.37 -36.18
N THR A 209 -47.64 -1.14 -36.87
CA THR A 209 -47.62 -1.13 -38.34
C THR A 209 -48.76 -1.94 -38.97
N VAL A 210 -49.19 -3.04 -38.34
CA VAL A 210 -50.26 -3.92 -38.87
C VAL A 210 -51.67 -3.42 -38.49
N GLY A 211 -51.80 -2.64 -37.41
CA GLY A 211 -53.09 -2.15 -36.91
C GLY A 211 -53.91 -1.30 -37.89
N GLY A 212 -53.30 -0.77 -38.95
CA GLY A 212 -53.98 -0.06 -40.03
C GLY A 212 -54.43 1.37 -39.71
N GLU A 213 -54.15 1.86 -38.49
CA GLU A 213 -54.30 3.27 -38.12
C GLU A 213 -52.98 4.01 -38.37
N ASP A 214 -53.02 5.15 -39.05
CA ASP A 214 -51.82 5.95 -39.37
C ASP A 214 -51.22 6.65 -38.14
N ASP A 215 -52.01 6.75 -37.06
CA ASP A 215 -51.70 7.48 -35.83
C ASP A 215 -51.89 6.61 -34.59
N ILE A 216 -50.98 6.74 -33.63
CA ILE A 216 -51.06 6.10 -32.30
C ILE A 216 -51.50 7.14 -31.26
N PRO A 217 -52.40 6.79 -30.34
CA PRO A 217 -52.73 7.63 -29.21
C PRO A 217 -51.48 7.92 -28.35
N LEU A 218 -51.23 9.21 -28.05
CA LEU A 218 -50.03 9.64 -27.31
C LEU A 218 -49.89 8.94 -25.94
N HIS A 219 -51.01 8.66 -25.27
CA HIS A 219 -51.01 7.97 -23.98
C HIS A 219 -50.50 6.52 -24.08
N GLU A 220 -50.79 5.83 -25.19
CA GLU A 220 -50.31 4.47 -25.44
C GLU A 220 -48.79 4.48 -25.63
N LEU A 221 -48.28 5.35 -26.51
CA LEU A 221 -46.85 5.55 -26.73
C LEU A 221 -46.12 5.89 -25.41
N THR A 222 -46.69 6.80 -24.62
CA THR A 222 -46.12 7.19 -23.30
C THR A 222 -46.06 6.00 -22.34
N SER A 223 -47.11 5.17 -22.32
CA SER A 223 -47.14 3.96 -21.49
C SER A 223 -46.07 2.94 -21.91
N ARG A 224 -45.84 2.77 -23.22
CA ARG A 224 -44.80 1.89 -23.75
C ARG A 224 -43.40 2.40 -23.44
N ILE A 225 -43.14 3.69 -23.66
CA ILE A 225 -41.87 4.33 -23.28
C ILE A 225 -41.58 4.14 -21.79
N THR A 226 -42.58 4.31 -20.93
CA THR A 226 -42.42 4.06 -19.48
C THR A 226 -42.02 2.61 -19.17
N THR A 227 -42.52 1.66 -19.96
CA THR A 227 -42.16 0.24 -19.82
C THR A 227 -40.72 -0.01 -20.25
N TYR A 228 -40.25 0.61 -21.35
CA TYR A 228 -38.85 0.56 -21.79
C TYR A 228 -37.91 1.15 -20.74
N GLU A 229 -38.24 2.30 -20.15
CA GLU A 229 -37.45 2.89 -19.06
C GLU A 229 -37.34 1.95 -17.84
N GLY A 230 -38.36 1.13 -17.59
CA GLY A 230 -38.29 0.05 -16.60
C GLY A 230 -37.18 -0.97 -16.87
N PHE A 231 -36.88 -1.29 -18.14
CA PHE A 231 -35.73 -2.13 -18.52
C PHE A 231 -34.42 -1.41 -18.30
N ARG A 232 -34.34 -0.12 -18.65
CA ARG A 232 -33.16 0.71 -18.42
C ARG A 232 -32.75 0.70 -16.95
N VAL A 233 -33.70 0.93 -16.04
CA VAL A 233 -33.46 0.92 -14.59
C VAL A 233 -32.94 -0.44 -14.11
N LYS A 234 -33.51 -1.54 -14.61
CA LYS A 234 -33.06 -2.90 -14.26
C LYS A 234 -31.64 -3.17 -14.75
N ILE A 235 -31.32 -2.83 -16.00
CA ILE A 235 -29.97 -3.01 -16.57
C ILE A 235 -28.96 -2.14 -15.83
N GLN A 236 -29.30 -0.88 -15.54
CA GLN A 236 -28.43 0.01 -14.75
C GLN A 236 -28.11 -0.60 -13.39
N LYS A 237 -29.14 -1.09 -12.68
CA LYS A 237 -28.94 -1.74 -11.37
C LYS A 237 -28.00 -2.95 -11.46
N VAL A 238 -28.16 -3.79 -12.50
CA VAL A 238 -27.25 -4.95 -12.70
C VAL A 238 -25.82 -4.48 -12.97
N ASN A 239 -25.63 -3.39 -13.72
CA ASN A 239 -24.31 -2.80 -13.94
C ASN A 239 -23.70 -2.25 -12.64
N ASP A 240 -24.49 -1.54 -11.83
CA ASP A 240 -24.03 -0.97 -10.56
C ASP A 240 -23.62 -2.07 -9.57
N ASP A 241 -24.44 -3.13 -9.46
CA ASP A 241 -24.13 -4.30 -8.63
C ASP A 241 -22.86 -5.04 -9.14
N GLN A 242 -22.65 -5.08 -10.46
CA GLN A 242 -21.45 -5.66 -11.06
C GLN A 242 -20.18 -4.89 -10.68
N VAL A 243 -20.23 -3.55 -10.64
CA VAL A 243 -19.07 -2.72 -10.25
C VAL A 243 -18.59 -3.10 -8.84
N ALA A 244 -19.51 -3.32 -7.90
CA ALA A 244 -19.15 -3.74 -6.55
C ALA A 244 -18.45 -5.11 -6.52
N VAL A 245 -18.89 -6.07 -7.33
CA VAL A 245 -18.26 -7.40 -7.42
C VAL A 245 -16.88 -7.33 -8.07
N ILE A 246 -16.70 -6.49 -9.09
CA ILE A 246 -15.40 -6.26 -9.71
C ILE A 246 -14.42 -5.67 -8.69
N ALA A 247 -14.85 -4.66 -7.93
CA ALA A 247 -14.03 -4.07 -6.87
C ALA A 247 -13.63 -5.09 -5.80
N ALA A 248 -14.53 -6.01 -5.42
CA ALA A 248 -14.21 -7.09 -4.48
C ALA A 248 -13.19 -8.09 -5.05
N ILE A 249 -13.23 -8.38 -6.35
CA ILE A 249 -12.21 -9.21 -7.02
C ILE A 249 -10.86 -8.50 -7.00
N GLU A 250 -10.82 -7.21 -7.28
CA GLU A 250 -9.59 -6.41 -7.22
C GLU A 250 -9.01 -6.37 -5.80
N GLU A 251 -9.85 -6.19 -4.78
CA GLU A 251 -9.42 -6.24 -3.38
C GLU A 251 -8.82 -7.61 -3.01
N LEU A 252 -9.44 -8.70 -3.46
CA LEU A 252 -8.91 -10.06 -3.26
C LEU A 252 -7.55 -10.24 -3.94
N VAL A 253 -7.37 -9.66 -5.14
CA VAL A 253 -6.08 -9.66 -5.85
C VAL A 253 -5.02 -8.88 -5.09
N GLU A 254 -5.34 -7.68 -4.61
CA GLU A 254 -4.40 -6.87 -3.82
C GLU A 254 -4.06 -7.55 -2.49
N ALA A 255 -5.03 -8.16 -1.82
CA ALA A 255 -4.80 -8.93 -0.60
C ALA A 255 -3.83 -10.10 -0.83
N ALA A 256 -3.96 -10.83 -1.94
CA ALA A 256 -3.07 -11.94 -2.27
C ALA A 256 -1.62 -11.49 -2.50
N LYS A 257 -1.41 -10.28 -3.05
CA LYS A 257 -0.09 -9.69 -3.29
C LYS A 257 0.63 -9.23 -2.02
N ILE A 258 -0.06 -9.10 -0.89
CA ILE A 258 0.51 -8.58 0.37
C ILE A 258 0.31 -9.52 1.56
N THR A 259 -0.05 -10.78 1.33
CA THR A 259 -0.25 -11.77 2.41
C THR A 259 0.97 -12.67 2.54
N PRO A 260 1.57 -12.85 3.74
CA PRO A 260 1.13 -12.31 5.01
C PRO A 260 1.53 -10.83 5.20
N ARG A 261 0.71 -10.05 5.91
CA ARG A 261 1.02 -8.65 6.24
C ARG A 261 1.95 -8.53 7.45
N THR A 262 1.95 -9.55 8.31
CA THR A 262 2.75 -9.60 9.53
C THR A 262 3.45 -10.94 9.68
N LEU A 263 4.58 -10.93 10.38
CA LEU A 263 5.37 -12.12 10.75
C LEU A 263 5.70 -12.06 12.25
N PRO A 264 5.98 -13.20 12.91
CA PRO A 264 6.33 -13.19 14.32
C PRO A 264 7.68 -12.48 14.54
N GLY A 265 7.71 -11.60 15.54
CA GLY A 265 8.91 -10.98 16.08
C GLY A 265 9.57 -11.83 17.17
N HIS A 266 10.66 -11.31 17.73
CA HIS A 266 11.47 -12.03 18.73
C HIS A 266 10.73 -12.47 20.00
N ASP A 267 9.68 -11.73 20.37
CA ASP A 267 8.83 -11.97 21.53
C ASP A 267 7.48 -12.61 21.13
N GLY A 268 7.38 -13.07 19.88
CA GLY A 268 6.14 -13.60 19.29
C GLY A 268 5.14 -12.54 18.86
N LYS A 269 5.38 -11.24 19.12
CA LYS A 269 4.46 -10.18 18.66
C LYS A 269 4.51 -10.02 17.14
N PRO A 270 3.40 -9.68 16.49
CA PRO A 270 3.38 -9.48 15.04
C PRO A 270 4.17 -8.23 14.64
N LEU A 271 5.13 -8.41 13.74
CA LEU A 271 5.89 -7.34 13.08
C LEU A 271 5.38 -7.13 11.65
N SER A 272 5.41 -5.88 11.18
CA SER A 272 5.01 -5.55 9.81
C SER A 272 6.01 -6.09 8.79
N VAL A 273 5.54 -6.87 7.81
CA VAL A 273 6.40 -7.36 6.72
C VAL A 273 6.97 -6.22 5.90
N GLY A 274 6.18 -5.16 5.66
CA GLY A 274 6.63 -3.99 4.91
C GLY A 274 7.76 -3.21 5.60
N MET A 275 7.85 -3.30 6.93
CA MET A 275 8.99 -2.75 7.68
C MET A 275 10.17 -3.74 7.69
N LEU A 276 9.91 -5.03 7.88
CA LEU A 276 10.94 -6.08 7.85
C LEU A 276 11.78 -6.04 6.56
N VAL A 277 11.18 -5.85 5.39
CA VAL A 277 11.93 -5.75 4.13
C VAL A 277 12.75 -4.45 3.98
N LYS A 278 12.49 -3.44 4.82
CA LYS A 278 13.22 -2.16 4.84
C LYS A 278 14.30 -2.10 5.91
N VAL A 279 14.44 -3.16 6.71
CA VAL A 279 15.32 -3.19 7.89
C VAL A 279 16.76 -2.80 7.57
N PHE A 280 17.31 -3.27 6.45
CA PHE A 280 18.69 -2.95 6.06
C PHE A 280 18.86 -1.46 5.74
N ASN A 281 17.93 -0.87 4.99
CA ASN A 281 17.99 0.55 4.63
C ASN A 281 17.90 1.44 5.88
N GLU A 282 17.07 1.06 6.85
CA GLU A 282 16.99 1.82 8.11
C GLU A 282 18.26 1.66 8.94
N TYR A 283 18.87 0.47 8.94
CA TYR A 283 20.17 0.29 9.59
C TYR A 283 21.23 1.22 8.99
N GLU A 284 21.33 1.30 7.66
CA GLU A 284 22.25 2.22 6.99
C GLU A 284 21.97 3.69 7.36
N CYS A 285 20.69 4.07 7.43
CA CYS A 285 20.28 5.40 7.86
C CYS A 285 20.71 5.70 9.30
N LEU A 286 20.54 4.75 10.23
CA LEU A 286 21.01 4.88 11.61
C LEU A 286 22.53 4.98 11.70
N CYS A 287 23.27 4.16 10.95
CA CYS A 287 24.73 4.26 10.88
C CYS A 287 25.18 5.62 10.35
N ALA A 288 24.58 6.11 9.27
CA ALA A 288 24.92 7.41 8.70
C ALA A 288 24.54 8.58 9.62
N LEU A 289 23.45 8.48 10.38
CA LEU A 289 23.11 9.47 11.41
C LEU A 289 24.12 9.45 12.56
N SER A 290 24.50 8.26 13.02
CA SER A 290 25.46 8.08 14.12
C SER A 290 26.86 8.57 13.73
N ALA A 291 27.32 8.25 12.51
CA ALA A 291 28.59 8.73 11.99
C ALA A 291 28.65 10.27 11.90
N ARG A 292 27.58 10.90 11.37
CA ARG A 292 27.49 12.37 11.33
C ARG A 292 27.46 13.01 12.71
N ALA A 293 26.80 12.38 13.68
CA ALA A 293 26.80 12.86 15.06
C ALA A 293 28.20 12.77 15.69
N LEU A 294 28.94 11.70 15.40
CA LEU A 294 30.33 11.53 15.84
C LEU A 294 31.25 12.57 15.17
N GLU A 295 31.16 12.75 13.86
CA GLU A 295 31.93 13.77 13.12
C GLU A 295 31.66 15.18 13.66
N ALA A 296 30.39 15.54 13.87
CA ALA A 296 30.04 16.83 14.48
C ALA A 296 30.60 16.99 15.90
N ALA A 297 30.64 15.91 16.69
CA ALA A 297 31.27 15.92 18.00
C ALA A 297 32.80 16.09 17.90
N GLU A 298 33.45 15.47 16.92
CA GLU A 298 34.90 15.52 16.69
C GLU A 298 35.40 16.82 16.06
N ASP A 299 34.63 17.42 15.15
CA ASP A 299 35.04 18.60 14.38
C ASP A 299 34.59 19.92 15.01
N GLU A 300 33.44 19.93 15.68
CA GLU A 300 32.88 21.19 16.21
C GLU A 300 33.02 21.27 17.72
N VAL A 301 32.63 20.20 18.43
CA VAL A 301 32.57 20.23 19.90
C VAL A 301 33.95 20.01 20.50
N LEU A 302 34.66 18.94 20.13
CA LEU A 302 35.97 18.59 20.68
C LEU A 302 37.05 19.66 20.47
N PRO A 303 37.17 20.33 19.30
CA PRO A 303 38.20 21.34 19.10
C PRO A 303 37.87 22.63 19.86
N ALA A 304 36.59 23.04 19.90
CA ALA A 304 36.14 24.15 20.74
C ALA A 304 36.40 23.86 22.23
N LEU A 305 36.20 22.61 22.65
CA LEU A 305 36.50 22.10 23.99
C LEU A 305 37.99 22.23 24.32
N ARG A 306 38.86 21.72 23.43
CA ARG A 306 40.31 21.75 23.60
C ARG A 306 40.84 23.18 23.64
N SER A 307 40.38 24.05 22.73
CA SER A 307 40.76 25.46 22.70
C SER A 307 40.36 26.20 23.99
N ALA A 308 39.17 25.92 24.52
CA ALA A 308 38.74 26.51 25.80
C ALA A 308 39.59 26.03 26.98
N VAL A 309 39.95 24.74 27.04
CA VAL A 309 40.80 24.18 28.10
C VAL A 309 42.23 24.73 28.03
N GLU A 310 42.81 24.84 26.84
CA GLU A 310 44.16 25.39 26.66
C GLU A 310 44.24 26.86 27.09
N GLU A 311 43.24 27.67 26.76
CA GLU A 311 43.22 29.07 27.16
C GLU A 311 43.07 29.23 28.68
N ILE A 312 42.30 28.36 29.35
CA ILE A 312 42.22 28.34 30.81
C ILE A 312 43.57 27.96 31.43
N ARG A 313 44.33 27.04 30.82
CA ARG A 313 45.65 26.61 31.33
C ARG A 313 46.75 27.66 31.18
N LEU A 314 46.60 28.61 30.25
CA LEU A 314 47.58 29.67 29.98
C LEU A 314 47.38 30.92 30.85
N VAL A 315 46.33 30.96 31.68
CA VAL A 315 45.99 32.06 32.60
C VAL A 315 46.37 31.69 34.03
#